data_AF-Q57885-F1
#
_entry.id   AF-Q57885-F1
#
_cell.length_a   1.000
_cell.length_b   1.000
_cell.length_c   1.000
_cell.angle_alpha   90.00
_cell.angle_beta   90.00
_cell.angle_gamma   90.00
#
_symmetry.space_group_name_H-M   'P 1'
#
loop_
_entity.id
_entity.type
_entity.pdbx_description
1 polymer ?
#
loop_
_entity_poly.entity_id
_entity_poly.type
_entity_poly.pdbx_seq_one_letter_code
_entity_poly.pdbx_strand_id
1 'polypeptide(L)'
;MVIIMVFGNIGQDKSIEILKIPKDRVGVLIGKKGNVKKTIEKELGVKLEIDADGTVTIYGTDKQKDPLAVWKARDIVRAIGRGFNPEIALKLVSDEYVLEVIDIEDYASSDNSIRRLKGRVIGKEGKSRRYIESLTGANVSVYGNTVAIVGEHEPVQIAKEAVEMLLRGASHAKTYKFLERERQKIKRARFELWKKKSDVDELYEKMNPNYEEIEIEEDEDEIEDEE
;
A
#
# COMPACT_ATOMS: atom_id res chain seq x y z
N MET A 1 16.95 -14.42 -35.21
CA MET A 1 16.67 -14.69 -33.79
C MET A 1 15.20 -15.05 -33.70
N VAL A 2 14.90 -16.35 -33.59
CA VAL A 2 13.52 -16.87 -33.66
C VAL A 2 12.83 -16.60 -32.33
N ILE A 3 11.92 -15.63 -32.29
CA ILE A 3 11.00 -15.44 -31.15
C ILE A 3 9.91 -16.51 -31.32
N ILE A 4 10.01 -17.58 -30.55
CA ILE A 4 8.95 -18.58 -30.43
C ILE A 4 7.88 -17.97 -29.51
N MET A 5 6.88 -17.30 -30.08
CA MET A 5 5.65 -16.99 -29.36
C MET A 5 4.83 -18.28 -29.23
N VAL A 6 4.93 -18.94 -28.09
CA VAL A 6 4.02 -20.04 -27.73
C VAL A 6 2.72 -19.40 -27.25
N PHE A 7 1.78 -19.18 -28.18
CA PHE A 7 0.39 -18.84 -27.85
C PHE A 7 -0.33 -20.09 -27.33
N GLY A 8 -0.16 -20.38 -26.03
CA GLY A 8 -0.98 -21.37 -25.33
C GLY A 8 -2.35 -20.79 -25.00
N ASN A 9 -3.41 -21.40 -25.54
CA ASN A 9 -4.83 -21.23 -25.18
C ASN A 9 -5.27 -19.80 -24.78
N ILE A 10 -5.46 -18.94 -25.78
CA ILE A 10 -6.33 -17.75 -25.65
C ILE A 10 -7.78 -18.26 -25.63
N GLY A 11 -8.28 -18.53 -24.42
CA GLY A 11 -9.66 -18.88 -24.15
C GLY A 11 -10.15 -18.10 -22.92
N GLN A 12 -11.07 -17.16 -23.16
CA GLN A 12 -11.90 -16.42 -22.20
C GLN A 12 -11.15 -15.47 -21.22
N ASP A 13 -11.06 -14.19 -21.60
CA ASP A 13 -10.99 -13.00 -20.73
C ASP A 13 -9.96 -12.94 -19.58
N LYS A 14 -8.75 -13.49 -19.75
CA LYS A 14 -7.69 -13.33 -18.74
C LYS A 14 -6.94 -12.01 -18.93
N SER A 15 -7.08 -11.11 -17.96
CA SER A 15 -6.40 -9.80 -17.92
C SER A 15 -4.88 -9.96 -17.86
N ILE A 16 -4.15 -9.09 -18.58
CA ILE A 16 -2.68 -9.07 -18.60
C ILE A 16 -2.23 -7.63 -18.33
N GLU A 17 -1.31 -7.47 -17.38
CA GLU A 17 -0.64 -6.20 -17.09
C GLU A 17 0.87 -6.36 -17.27
N ILE A 18 1.50 -5.38 -17.90
CA ILE A 18 2.96 -5.35 -18.10
C ILE A 18 3.50 -4.05 -17.51
N LEU A 19 4.52 -4.16 -16.67
CA LEU A 19 5.18 -3.01 -16.08
C LEU A 19 6.68 -3.23 -15.95
N LYS A 20 7.43 -2.13 -15.75
CA LYS A 20 8.87 -2.16 -15.57
C LYS A 20 9.26 -1.66 -14.19
N ILE A 21 10.16 -2.37 -13.54
CA ILE A 21 10.79 -1.97 -12.28
C ILE A 21 12.30 -1.78 -12.46
N PRO A 22 12.97 -1.01 -11.58
CA PRO A 22 14.43 -0.90 -11.59
C PRO A 22 15.11 -2.27 -11.43
N LYS A 23 16.20 -2.52 -12.16
CA LYS A 23 16.89 -3.83 -12.19
C LYS A 23 17.37 -4.29 -10.81
N ASP A 24 17.82 -3.38 -9.96
CA ASP A 24 18.25 -3.67 -8.58
C ASP A 24 17.09 -4.10 -7.66
N ARG A 25 15.84 -3.89 -8.07
CA ARG A 25 14.63 -4.28 -7.34
C ARG A 25 14.09 -5.65 -7.75
N VAL A 26 14.54 -6.21 -8.88
CA VAL A 26 14.15 -7.54 -9.36
C VAL A 26 14.43 -8.63 -8.31
N GLY A 27 15.61 -8.59 -7.69
CA GLY A 27 15.96 -9.56 -6.64
C GLY A 27 15.04 -9.49 -5.41
N VAL A 28 14.55 -8.28 -5.07
CA VAL A 28 13.62 -8.08 -3.95
C VAL A 28 12.23 -8.62 -4.29
N LEU A 29 11.78 -8.41 -5.53
CA LEU A 29 10.48 -8.93 -6.01
C LEU A 29 10.46 -10.46 -6.10
N ILE A 30 11.55 -11.07 -6.55
CA ILE A 30 11.66 -12.54 -6.58
C ILE A 30 11.77 -13.08 -5.15
N GLY A 31 12.64 -12.48 -4.32
CA GLY A 31 12.93 -12.93 -2.98
C GLY A 31 13.79 -14.21 -2.92
N LYS A 32 14.20 -14.61 -1.72
CA LYS A 32 15.03 -15.82 -1.51
C LYS A 32 14.26 -17.05 -1.97
N LYS A 33 14.82 -17.83 -2.91
CA LYS A 33 14.18 -19.02 -3.52
C LYS A 33 12.80 -18.73 -4.16
N GLY A 34 12.57 -17.48 -4.59
CA GLY A 34 11.30 -17.06 -5.21
C GLY A 34 10.16 -16.88 -4.20
N ASN A 35 10.44 -16.77 -2.90
CA ASN A 35 9.39 -16.73 -1.87
C ASN A 35 8.41 -15.57 -2.05
N VAL A 36 8.90 -14.34 -2.31
CA VAL A 36 8.05 -13.15 -2.47
C VAL A 36 7.14 -13.30 -3.68
N LYS A 37 7.69 -13.70 -4.83
CA LYS A 37 6.92 -14.02 -6.04
C LYS A 37 5.80 -15.02 -5.73
N LYS A 38 6.16 -16.15 -5.11
CA LYS A 38 5.20 -17.22 -4.78
C LYS A 38 4.10 -16.75 -3.84
N THR A 39 4.42 -15.91 -2.86
CA THR A 39 3.43 -15.32 -1.95
C THR A 39 2.44 -14.45 -2.74
N ILE A 40 2.91 -13.56 -3.62
CA ILE A 40 2.03 -12.71 -4.42
C ILE A 40 1.11 -13.57 -5.32
N GLU A 41 1.68 -14.57 -6.00
CA GLU A 41 0.92 -15.50 -6.85
C GLU A 41 -0.13 -16.29 -6.05
N LYS A 42 0.21 -16.72 -4.82
CA LYS A 42 -0.70 -17.46 -3.92
C LYS A 42 -1.83 -16.58 -3.40
N GLU A 43 -1.52 -15.42 -2.84
CA GLU A 43 -2.50 -14.53 -2.19
C GLU A 43 -3.53 -13.98 -3.19
N LEU A 44 -3.09 -13.69 -4.43
CA LEU A 44 -3.94 -13.05 -5.44
C LEU A 44 -4.44 -14.02 -6.52
N GLY A 45 -3.94 -15.25 -6.57
CA GLY A 45 -4.28 -16.20 -7.63
C GLY A 45 -3.81 -15.75 -9.01
N VAL A 46 -2.71 -15.00 -9.10
CA VAL A 46 -2.11 -14.52 -10.36
C VAL A 46 -0.86 -15.31 -10.72
N LYS A 47 -0.34 -15.14 -11.93
CA LYS A 47 0.98 -15.64 -12.34
C LYS A 47 1.89 -14.46 -12.70
N LEU A 48 3.11 -14.46 -12.17
CA LEU A 48 4.13 -13.46 -12.46
C LEU A 48 5.23 -14.05 -13.36
N GLU A 49 5.58 -13.35 -14.42
CA GLU A 49 6.80 -13.57 -15.19
C GLU A 49 7.71 -12.35 -15.03
N ILE A 50 8.95 -12.57 -14.65
CA ILE A 50 9.88 -11.51 -14.25
C ILE A 50 11.17 -11.70 -15.04
N ASP A 51 11.45 -10.74 -15.91
CA ASP A 51 12.66 -10.71 -16.72
C ASP A 51 13.81 -10.06 -15.97
N ALA A 52 15.04 -10.46 -16.32
CA ALA A 52 16.25 -9.93 -15.73
C ALA A 52 16.45 -8.41 -15.99
N ASP A 53 15.77 -7.86 -16.99
CA ASP A 53 15.85 -6.44 -17.32
C ASP A 53 14.90 -5.55 -16.51
N GLY A 54 14.07 -6.16 -15.65
CA GLY A 54 13.07 -5.49 -14.81
C GLY A 54 11.66 -5.48 -15.38
N THR A 55 11.43 -6.08 -16.54
CA THR A 55 10.06 -6.25 -17.08
C THR A 55 9.33 -7.31 -16.27
N VAL A 56 8.11 -7.00 -15.86
CA VAL A 56 7.22 -7.89 -15.10
C VAL A 56 5.92 -8.00 -15.88
N THR A 57 5.52 -9.23 -16.20
CA THR A 57 4.21 -9.53 -16.78
C THR A 57 3.36 -10.25 -15.76
N ILE A 58 2.16 -9.74 -15.55
CA ILE A 58 1.17 -10.25 -14.60
C ILE A 58 0.03 -10.83 -15.41
N TYR A 59 -0.21 -12.12 -15.25
CA TYR A 59 -1.31 -12.83 -15.90
C TYR A 59 -2.40 -13.10 -14.88
N GLY A 60 -3.62 -12.73 -15.24
CA GLY A 60 -4.81 -13.24 -14.59
C GLY A 60 -4.92 -14.75 -14.79
N THR A 61 -5.48 -15.44 -13.80
CA THR A 61 -5.71 -16.89 -13.85
C THR A 61 -7.10 -17.22 -13.33
N ASP A 62 -7.54 -18.44 -13.62
CA ASP A 62 -8.75 -19.07 -13.11
C ASP A 62 -8.75 -19.27 -11.59
N LYS A 63 -7.61 -19.07 -10.92
CA LYS A 63 -7.48 -19.14 -9.45
C LYS A 63 -7.80 -17.82 -8.74
N GLN A 64 -7.96 -16.72 -9.49
CA GLN A 64 -8.29 -15.42 -8.89
C GLN A 64 -9.69 -15.48 -8.25
N LYS A 65 -9.76 -15.10 -6.98
CA LYS A 65 -11.06 -14.89 -6.30
C LYS A 65 -11.57 -13.47 -6.47
N ASP A 66 -10.64 -12.51 -6.54
CA ASP A 66 -10.91 -11.09 -6.68
C ASP A 66 -10.70 -10.66 -8.15
N PRO A 67 -11.73 -10.06 -8.82
CA PRO A 67 -11.59 -9.48 -10.15
C PRO A 67 -10.47 -8.43 -10.26
N LEU A 68 -10.10 -7.75 -9.17
CA LEU A 68 -9.05 -6.74 -9.12
C LEU A 68 -7.66 -7.30 -8.79
N ALA A 69 -7.52 -8.62 -8.63
CA ALA A 69 -6.25 -9.22 -8.21
C ALA A 69 -5.04 -8.88 -9.11
N VAL A 70 -5.24 -8.75 -10.43
CA VAL A 70 -4.15 -8.31 -11.34
C VAL A 70 -3.70 -6.88 -11.04
N TRP A 71 -4.63 -5.98 -10.71
CA TRP A 71 -4.29 -4.59 -10.33
C TRP A 71 -3.65 -4.51 -8.96
N LYS A 72 -4.11 -5.30 -7.98
CA LYS A 72 -3.43 -5.43 -6.68
C LYS A 72 -2.00 -5.94 -6.87
N ALA A 73 -1.79 -6.97 -7.70
CA ALA A 73 -0.46 -7.49 -8.00
C ALA A 73 0.42 -6.42 -8.67
N ARG A 74 -0.13 -5.64 -9.61
CA ARG A 74 0.55 -4.50 -10.25
C ARG A 74 1.02 -3.50 -9.20
N ASP A 75 0.16 -3.15 -8.25
CA ASP A 75 0.48 -2.16 -7.22
C ASP A 75 1.50 -2.70 -6.22
N ILE A 76 1.46 -3.99 -5.85
CA ILE A 76 2.51 -4.65 -5.05
C ILE A 76 3.86 -4.59 -5.78
N VAL A 77 3.89 -4.97 -7.07
CA VAL A 77 5.11 -4.94 -7.90
C VAL A 77 5.65 -3.51 -8.00
N ARG A 78 4.77 -2.52 -8.22
CA ARG A 78 5.14 -1.09 -8.21
C ARG A 78 5.70 -0.66 -6.87
N ALA A 79 5.06 -1.01 -5.75
CA ALA A 79 5.53 -0.65 -4.41
C ALA A 79 6.95 -1.18 -4.16
N ILE A 80 7.21 -2.46 -4.48
CA ILE A 80 8.54 -3.06 -4.39
C ILE A 80 9.52 -2.34 -5.32
N GLY A 81 9.11 -2.05 -6.56
CA GLY A 81 9.90 -1.29 -7.54
C GLY A 81 10.23 0.14 -7.08
N ARG A 82 9.42 0.73 -6.22
CA ARG A 82 9.62 2.07 -5.63
C ARG A 82 10.20 2.05 -4.21
N GLY A 83 10.86 0.95 -3.85
CA GLY A 83 11.73 0.88 -2.67
C GLY A 83 11.09 0.29 -1.41
N PHE A 84 9.81 -0.09 -1.41
CA PHE A 84 9.22 -0.80 -0.27
C PHE A 84 9.77 -2.22 -0.14
N ASN A 85 9.88 -2.70 1.09
CA ASN A 85 10.15 -4.11 1.34
C ASN A 85 8.88 -4.95 1.08
N PRO A 86 9.02 -6.27 0.90
CA PRO A 86 7.87 -7.15 0.64
C PRO A 86 6.78 -7.12 1.72
N GLU A 87 7.14 -6.98 2.99
CA GLU A 87 6.17 -6.98 4.10
C GLU A 87 5.21 -5.78 4.02
N ILE A 88 5.73 -4.58 3.71
CA ILE A 88 4.90 -3.40 3.51
C ILE A 88 4.10 -3.51 2.20
N ALA A 89 4.74 -3.98 1.12
CA ALA A 89 4.09 -4.07 -0.17
C ALA A 89 2.91 -5.07 -0.17
N LEU A 90 3.04 -6.21 0.52
CA LEU A 90 2.00 -7.24 0.62
C LEU A 90 0.74 -6.76 1.36
N LYS A 91 0.79 -5.64 2.10
CA LYS A 91 -0.43 -5.05 2.67
C LYS A 91 -1.46 -4.64 1.60
N LEU A 92 -1.00 -4.34 0.38
CA LEU A 92 -1.83 -3.99 -0.78
C LEU A 92 -2.67 -5.18 -1.33
N VAL A 93 -2.56 -6.37 -0.72
CA VAL A 93 -3.53 -7.45 -0.96
C VAL A 93 -4.92 -7.06 -0.41
N SER A 94 -4.94 -6.32 0.71
CA SER A 94 -6.17 -5.80 1.32
C SER A 94 -6.70 -4.59 0.57
N ASP A 95 -8.01 -4.51 0.39
CA ASP A 95 -8.70 -3.36 -0.20
C ASP A 95 -8.63 -2.08 0.64
N GLU A 96 -8.29 -2.21 1.92
CA GLU A 96 -8.12 -1.06 2.81
C GLU A 96 -6.83 -0.28 2.50
N TYR A 97 -5.86 -0.92 1.86
CA TYR A 97 -4.55 -0.34 1.60
C TYR A 97 -4.41 0.13 0.15
N VAL A 98 -3.86 1.33 -0.02
CA VAL A 98 -3.63 1.94 -1.33
C VAL A 98 -2.16 2.32 -1.51
N LEU A 99 -1.74 2.38 -2.77
CA LEU A 99 -0.42 2.88 -3.18
C LEU A 99 -0.58 4.22 -3.90
N GLU A 100 0.14 5.24 -3.42
CA GLU A 100 0.33 6.51 -4.11
C GLU A 100 1.79 6.66 -4.54
N VAL A 101 2.04 7.14 -5.76
CA VAL A 101 3.39 7.39 -6.27
C VAL A 101 3.44 8.79 -6.86
N ILE A 102 4.27 9.65 -6.26
CA ILE A 102 4.51 11.03 -6.68
C ILE A 102 5.81 11.08 -7.48
N ASP A 103 5.78 11.65 -8.67
CA ASP A 103 7.00 11.96 -9.42
C ASP A 103 7.58 13.29 -8.93
N ILE A 104 8.87 13.29 -8.57
CA ILE A 104 9.57 14.51 -8.14
C ILE A 104 9.88 15.39 -9.36
N GLU A 105 9.94 14.82 -10.57
CA GLU A 105 10.16 15.55 -11.82
C GLU A 105 9.04 16.54 -12.13
N ASP A 106 7.81 16.28 -11.64
CA ASP A 106 6.68 17.21 -11.71
C ASP A 106 6.92 18.54 -10.95
N TYR A 107 7.91 18.57 -10.05
CA TYR A 107 8.24 19.73 -9.20
C TYR A 107 9.61 20.32 -9.49
N ALA A 108 10.49 19.59 -10.20
CA ALA A 108 11.84 20.03 -10.49
C ALA A 108 12.45 19.26 -11.67
N SER A 109 13.08 19.98 -12.61
CA SER A 109 13.66 19.37 -13.81
C SER A 109 15.17 19.12 -13.74
N SER A 110 15.89 19.71 -12.78
CA SER A 110 17.35 19.53 -12.66
C SER A 110 17.73 18.55 -11.56
N ASP A 111 18.74 17.71 -11.79
CA ASP A 111 19.23 16.72 -10.81
C ASP A 111 19.55 17.32 -9.45
N ASN A 112 20.13 18.52 -9.43
CA ASN A 112 20.43 19.25 -8.20
C ASN A 112 19.16 19.64 -7.43
N SER A 113 18.12 20.07 -8.14
CA SER A 113 16.84 20.41 -7.54
C SER A 113 16.09 19.15 -7.08
N ILE A 114 16.07 18.09 -7.88
CA ILE A 114 15.49 16.79 -7.52
C ILE A 114 16.16 16.23 -6.27
N ARG A 115 17.51 16.26 -6.19
CA ARG A 115 18.27 15.84 -4.99
C ARG A 115 17.91 16.68 -3.77
N ARG A 116 17.77 18.00 -3.94
CA ARG A 116 17.35 18.91 -2.86
C ARG A 116 15.93 18.58 -2.38
N LEU A 117 14.99 18.32 -3.28
CA LEU A 117 13.61 17.95 -2.95
C LEU A 117 13.53 16.60 -2.23
N LYS A 118 14.26 15.57 -2.71
CA LYS A 118 14.43 14.29 -1.98
C LYS A 118 14.93 14.52 -0.56
N GLY A 119 15.97 15.36 -0.41
CA GLY A 119 16.53 15.72 0.88
C GLY A 119 15.52 16.38 1.83
N ARG A 120 14.58 17.19 1.30
CA ARG A 120 13.48 17.75 2.09
C ARG A 120 12.50 16.65 2.52
N VAL A 121 12.05 15.78 1.62
CA VAL A 121 11.11 14.70 2.00
C VAL A 121 11.71 13.77 3.07
N ILE A 122 12.98 13.39 2.91
CA ILE A 122 13.69 12.55 3.88
C ILE A 122 13.93 13.32 5.20
N GLY A 123 14.43 14.55 5.11
CA GLY A 123 14.92 15.34 6.24
C GLY A 123 16.26 14.84 6.80
N LYS A 124 16.85 15.59 7.74
CA LYS A 124 18.09 15.17 8.42
C LYS A 124 17.89 13.80 9.07
N GLU A 125 18.70 12.82 8.71
CA GLU A 125 18.63 11.43 9.23
C GLU A 125 17.23 10.81 9.12
N GLY A 126 16.49 11.13 8.06
CA GLY A 126 15.14 10.61 7.86
C GLY A 126 14.08 11.19 8.81
N LYS A 127 14.39 12.26 9.55
CA LYS A 127 13.47 12.84 10.54
C LYS A 127 12.14 13.26 9.93
N SER A 128 12.15 13.88 8.75
CA SER A 128 10.92 14.37 8.13
C SER A 128 10.03 13.22 7.68
N ARG A 129 10.62 12.22 7.00
CA ARG A 129 9.92 10.99 6.61
C ARG A 129 9.28 10.31 7.82
N ARG A 130 10.08 10.04 8.87
CA ARG A 130 9.60 9.40 10.11
C ARG A 130 8.48 10.20 10.77
N TYR A 131 8.54 11.53 10.72
CA TYR A 131 7.50 12.38 11.28
C TYR A 131 6.16 12.23 10.52
N ILE A 132 6.21 12.24 9.18
CA ILE A 132 5.05 11.97 8.33
C ILE A 132 4.46 10.60 8.69
N GLU A 133 5.28 9.55 8.65
CA GLU A 133 4.86 8.17 8.95
C GLU A 133 4.24 8.05 10.36
N SER A 134 4.83 8.71 11.37
CA SER A 134 4.34 8.64 12.76
C SER A 134 3.01 9.37 12.99
N LEU A 135 2.73 10.42 12.22
CA LEU A 135 1.52 11.23 12.41
C LEU A 135 0.35 10.73 11.56
N THR A 136 0.61 10.13 10.40
CA THR A 136 -0.43 9.58 9.53
C THR A 136 -0.66 8.09 9.75
N GLY A 137 0.38 7.32 10.06
CA GLY A 137 0.34 5.85 10.07
C GLY A 137 0.68 5.21 8.71
N ALA A 138 0.86 6.02 7.66
CA ALA A 138 1.29 5.53 6.35
C ALA A 138 2.80 5.24 6.32
N ASN A 139 3.24 4.40 5.39
CA ASN A 139 4.64 4.12 5.10
C ASN A 139 5.11 4.94 3.90
N VAL A 140 6.32 5.52 3.96
CA VAL A 140 6.86 6.37 2.89
C VAL A 140 8.20 5.85 2.39
N SER A 141 8.34 5.72 1.08
CA SER A 141 9.60 5.35 0.41
C SER A 141 10.03 6.46 -0.53
N VAL A 142 11.31 6.85 -0.47
CA VAL A 142 11.92 7.77 -1.45
C VAL A 142 12.93 6.96 -2.24
N TYR A 143 12.63 6.73 -3.52
CA TYR A 143 13.44 5.84 -4.38
C TYR A 143 13.44 6.36 -5.82
N GLY A 144 14.60 6.32 -6.49
CA GLY A 144 14.74 6.91 -7.83
C GLY A 144 14.30 8.36 -7.79
N ASN A 145 13.51 8.82 -8.77
CA ASN A 145 12.91 10.15 -8.81
C ASN A 145 11.46 10.19 -8.26
N THR A 146 11.09 9.21 -7.45
CA THR A 146 9.71 9.08 -6.94
C THR A 146 9.65 9.06 -5.42
N VAL A 147 8.52 9.51 -4.88
CA VAL A 147 8.10 9.24 -3.50
C VAL A 147 6.87 8.34 -3.55
N ALA A 148 6.96 7.14 -2.98
CA ALA A 148 5.84 6.21 -2.88
C ALA A 148 5.31 6.15 -1.45
N ILE A 149 4.00 5.99 -1.30
CA ILE A 149 3.29 5.98 -0.02
C ILE A 149 2.32 4.79 -0.01
N VAL A 150 2.37 3.97 1.03
CA VAL A 150 1.49 2.82 1.24
C VAL A 150 0.80 2.94 2.60
N GLY A 151 -0.50 2.69 2.66
CA GLY A 151 -1.29 2.75 3.88
C GLY A 151 -2.78 2.75 3.59
N GLU A 152 -3.59 2.96 4.63
CA GLU A 152 -5.03 3.18 4.46
C GLU A 152 -5.33 4.47 3.69
N HIS A 153 -6.45 4.52 2.99
CA HIS A 153 -6.81 5.61 2.07
C HIS A 153 -6.62 7.00 2.68
N GLU A 154 -7.25 7.28 3.83
CA GLU A 154 -7.20 8.60 4.47
C GLU A 154 -5.77 8.98 4.98
N PRO A 155 -5.07 8.11 5.75
CA PRO A 155 -3.65 8.30 6.06
C PRO A 155 -2.74 8.59 4.86
N VAL A 156 -2.96 7.89 3.74
CA VAL A 156 -2.18 8.07 2.52
C VAL A 156 -2.42 9.44 1.91
N GLN A 157 -3.67 9.92 1.84
CA GLN A 157 -3.98 11.26 1.31
C GLN A 157 -3.34 12.38 2.15
N ILE A 158 -3.36 12.26 3.48
CA ILE A 158 -2.71 13.23 4.36
C ILE A 158 -1.19 13.20 4.19
N ALA A 159 -0.60 12.01 4.08
CA ALA A 159 0.83 11.86 3.83
C ALA A 159 1.24 12.42 2.47
N LYS A 160 0.43 12.18 1.43
CA LYS A 160 0.60 12.71 0.08
C LYS A 160 0.63 14.24 0.09
N GLU A 161 -0.38 14.89 0.67
CA GLU A 161 -0.40 16.36 0.78
C GLU A 161 0.84 16.88 1.54
N ALA A 162 1.25 16.22 2.63
CA ALA A 162 2.45 16.63 3.37
C ALA A 162 3.73 16.53 2.52
N VAL A 163 3.86 15.48 1.70
CA VAL A 163 4.97 15.32 0.76
C VAL A 163 4.92 16.40 -0.32
N GLU A 164 3.76 16.61 -0.95
CA GLU A 164 3.58 17.64 -1.97
C GLU A 164 3.87 19.05 -1.43
N MET A 165 3.47 19.37 -0.19
CA MET A 165 3.83 20.61 0.49
C MET A 165 5.35 20.80 0.54
N LEU A 166 6.12 19.76 0.90
CA LEU A 166 7.58 19.82 0.95
C LEU A 166 8.21 20.00 -0.44
N LEU A 167 7.65 19.32 -1.45
CA LEU A 167 8.07 19.41 -2.85
C LEU A 167 7.79 20.80 -3.44
N ARG A 168 6.64 21.41 -3.12
CA ARG A 168 6.27 22.81 -3.45
C ARG A 168 7.05 23.87 -2.64
N GLY A 169 7.94 23.45 -1.73
CA GLY A 169 8.82 24.34 -1.00
C GLY A 169 8.32 24.85 0.35
N ALA A 170 7.17 24.38 0.86
CA ALA A 170 6.69 24.72 2.20
C ALA A 170 7.73 24.32 3.26
N SER A 171 7.89 25.16 4.29
CA SER A 171 8.83 24.85 5.38
C SER A 171 8.39 23.61 6.16
N HIS A 172 9.35 22.86 6.70
CA HIS A 172 9.07 21.71 7.57
C HIS A 172 8.13 22.07 8.72
N ALA A 173 8.32 23.24 9.34
CA ALA A 173 7.44 23.72 10.40
C ALA A 173 5.98 23.87 9.93
N LYS A 174 5.75 24.38 8.71
CA LYS A 174 4.39 24.49 8.14
C LYS A 174 3.80 23.10 7.85
N THR A 175 4.58 22.19 7.28
CA THR A 175 4.14 20.81 7.00
C THR A 175 3.83 20.04 8.29
N TYR A 176 4.65 20.18 9.33
CA TYR A 176 4.42 19.51 10.63
C TYR A 176 3.16 20.03 11.31
N LYS A 177 2.93 21.35 11.31
CA LYS A 177 1.67 21.94 11.78
C LYS A 177 0.45 21.48 10.98
N PHE A 178 0.61 21.17 9.69
CA PHE A 178 -0.45 20.56 8.90
C PHE A 178 -0.76 19.14 9.41
N LEU A 179 0.26 18.27 9.46
CA LEU A 179 0.11 16.89 9.94
C LEU A 179 -0.49 16.80 11.36
N GLU A 180 -0.06 17.68 12.27
CA GLU A 180 -0.59 17.72 13.63
C GLU A 180 -2.08 18.10 13.67
N ARG A 181 -2.50 19.06 12.83
CA ARG A 181 -3.91 19.44 12.70
C ARG A 181 -4.75 18.30 12.13
N GLU A 182 -4.29 17.63 11.07
CA GLU A 182 -5.01 16.50 10.49
C GLU A 182 -5.10 15.33 11.49
N ARG A 183 -4.02 15.02 12.20
CA ARG A 183 -4.06 14.01 13.27
C ARG A 183 -5.08 14.34 14.36
N GLN A 184 -5.20 15.61 14.74
CA GLN A 184 -6.23 16.04 15.70
C GLN A 184 -7.65 15.86 15.14
N LYS A 185 -7.87 16.16 13.85
CA LYS A 185 -9.17 15.92 13.20
C LYS A 185 -9.54 14.45 13.21
N ILE A 186 -8.61 13.55 12.81
CA ILE A 186 -8.86 12.10 12.84
C ILE A 186 -9.22 11.63 14.25
N LYS A 187 -8.47 12.10 15.27
CA LYS A 187 -8.76 11.75 16.67
C LYS A 187 -10.13 12.24 17.12
N ARG A 188 -10.53 13.47 16.74
CA ARG A 188 -11.85 14.02 17.05
C ARG A 188 -12.96 13.25 16.36
N ALA A 189 -12.83 12.97 15.06
CA ALA A 189 -13.80 12.19 14.31
C ALA A 189 -13.98 10.78 14.90
N ARG A 190 -12.87 10.11 15.27
CA ARG A 190 -12.92 8.81 15.94
C ARG A 190 -13.61 8.88 17.31
N PHE A 191 -13.37 9.95 18.07
CA PHE A 191 -14.01 10.17 19.37
C PHE A 191 -15.51 10.47 19.24
N GLU A 192 -15.91 11.25 18.24
CA GLU A 192 -17.32 11.54 17.91
C GLU A 192 -18.07 10.26 17.49
N LEU A 193 -17.42 9.41 16.68
CA LEU A 193 -17.96 8.10 16.29
C LEU A 193 -18.13 7.17 17.51
N TRP A 194 -17.15 7.14 18.42
CA TRP A 194 -17.23 6.35 19.65
C TRP A 194 -18.39 6.81 20.54
N LYS A 195 -18.52 8.13 20.77
CA LYS A 195 -19.66 8.69 21.52
C LYS A 195 -21.00 8.33 20.91
N LYS A 196 -21.13 8.50 19.58
CA LYS A 196 -22.37 8.16 18.87
C LYS A 196 -22.70 6.67 19.00
N LYS A 197 -21.69 5.79 18.95
CA LYS A 197 -21.89 4.35 19.17
C LYS A 197 -22.40 4.08 20.59
N SER A 198 -21.76 4.66 21.61
CA SER A 198 -22.21 4.53 23.00
C SER A 198 -23.63 5.08 23.22
N ASP A 199 -23.97 6.23 22.65
CA ASP A 199 -25.33 6.81 22.74
C ASP A 199 -26.38 5.88 22.09
N VAL A 200 -25.99 5.20 21.00
CA VAL A 200 -26.83 4.23 20.31
C VAL A 200 -26.99 2.96 21.15
N ASP A 201 -25.90 2.42 21.71
CA ASP A 201 -25.92 1.25 22.58
C ASP A 201 -26.81 1.51 23.82
N GLU A 202 -26.67 2.66 24.48
CA GLU A 202 -27.55 3.09 25.59
C GLU A 202 -29.02 3.21 25.18
N LEU A 203 -29.29 3.66 23.94
CA LEU A 203 -30.66 3.76 23.42
C LEU A 203 -31.24 2.37 23.16
N TYR A 204 -30.43 1.44 22.62
CA TYR A 204 -30.83 0.05 22.40
C TYR A 204 -31.19 -0.65 23.71
N GLU A 205 -30.37 -0.52 24.76
CA GLU A 205 -30.64 -1.06 26.09
C GLU A 205 -31.95 -0.51 26.68
N LYS A 206 -32.18 0.81 26.56
CA LYS A 206 -33.42 1.45 27.05
C LYS A 206 -34.66 0.99 26.28
N MET A 207 -34.54 0.78 24.97
CA MET A 207 -35.64 0.34 24.12
C MET A 207 -35.93 -1.16 24.26
N ASN A 208 -34.94 -1.95 24.66
CA ASN A 208 -35.07 -3.39 24.82
C ASN A 208 -34.55 -3.85 26.19
N PRO A 209 -35.28 -3.52 27.28
CA PRO A 209 -34.82 -3.79 28.65
C PRO A 209 -34.73 -5.29 29.00
N ASN A 210 -35.28 -6.16 28.16
CA ASN A 210 -35.19 -7.62 28.28
C ASN A 210 -34.23 -8.23 27.25
N TYR A 211 -33.33 -7.43 26.67
CA TYR A 211 -32.28 -7.96 25.80
C TYR A 211 -31.27 -8.71 26.66
N GLU A 212 -31.28 -10.03 26.58
CA GLU A 212 -30.15 -10.85 27.00
C GLU A 212 -29.06 -10.67 25.95
N GLU A 213 -27.88 -10.20 26.38
CA GLU A 213 -26.67 -10.24 25.55
C GLU A 213 -26.46 -11.70 25.13
N ILE A 214 -26.61 -11.98 23.84
CA ILE A 214 -26.11 -13.22 23.28
C ILE A 214 -24.60 -13.02 23.23
N GLU A 215 -23.89 -13.50 24.26
CA GLU A 215 -22.45 -13.72 24.17
C GLU A 215 -22.23 -14.69 23.00
N ILE A 216 -21.75 -14.14 21.88
CA ILE A 216 -21.21 -14.97 20.82
C ILE A 216 -19.89 -15.47 21.39
N GLU A 217 -19.87 -16.68 21.94
CA GLU A 217 -18.64 -17.42 22.16
C GLU A 217 -17.92 -17.45 20.81
N GLU A 218 -16.79 -16.75 20.70
CA GLU A 218 -15.87 -16.97 19.59
C GLU A 218 -15.36 -18.39 19.78
N ASP A 219 -16.00 -19.35 19.11
CA ASP A 219 -15.53 -20.72 19.00
C ASP A 219 -14.11 -20.67 18.40
N GLU A 220 -13.10 -20.71 19.29
CA GLU A 220 -11.74 -21.12 18.97
C GLU A 220 -11.79 -22.61 18.62
N ASP A 221 -12.34 -22.95 17.44
CA ASP A 221 -12.27 -24.30 16.91
C ASP A 221 -10.83 -24.60 16.49
N GLU A 222 -10.15 -25.28 17.40
CA GLU A 222 -9.00 -26.16 17.19
C GLU A 222 -9.10 -26.88 15.83
N ILE A 223 -8.14 -26.60 14.95
CA ILE A 223 -7.83 -27.49 13.83
C ILE A 223 -6.69 -28.40 14.29
N GLU A 224 -7.03 -29.43 15.06
CA GLU A 224 -6.26 -30.67 15.16
C GLU A 224 -7.16 -31.84 14.72
N ASP A 225 -6.50 -32.91 14.25
CA ASP A 225 -7.02 -34.20 13.76
C ASP A 225 -7.49 -34.23 12.29
N GLU A 226 -7.17 -35.19 11.43
CA GLU A 226 -6.42 -36.46 11.41
C GLU A 226 -6.40 -36.84 9.89
N GLU A 227 -5.26 -37.03 9.21
CA GLU A 227 -4.53 -38.29 8.93
C GLU A 227 -3.20 -37.99 8.21
#